data_AF-A0A967DDY9-F1
#
_entry.id   AF-A0A967DDY9-F1
#
_cell.length_a   1.000
_cell.length_b   1.000
_cell.length_c   1.000
_cell.angle_alpha   90.00
_cell.angle_beta   90.00
_cell.angle_gamma   90.00
#
_symmetry.space_group_name_H-M   'P 1'
#
loop_
_entity.id
_entity.type
_entity.pdbx_description
1 polymer ?
#
loop_
_entity_poly.entity_id
_entity_poly.type
_entity_poly.pdbx_seq_one_letter_code
_entity_poly.pdbx_strand_id
1 'polypeptide(L)'
;MAPPTTATDFFPWNNTYSRLPDRFFARVRPVPVAAPRLIRLNEKLARHLGLDPDALASPAGIELLSGNRVPENCEPISMAYAGHQFGHFVPQLGDGRAILLGEVINVDGQRRDIQLKGAGRTPYSRGGDGRAALGPVLREYLLSEAMAALGIPTTRALAAVSTGDTVWRDTPIPGAIFTRVASSHIRVGTFQYFAARRDGAGVRILADYVIDRHYPHCADAANPYRALLDAVIRNQAELIAQWLLVGFIHGVMNTDNMAISGETIDYGPCAFMDTYNPAQVYSFIEVHRHARRVLRAT
;
A
#
# COMPACT_ATOMS: atom_id res chain seq x y z
N MET A 1 29.83 5.50 -23.40
CA MET A 1 28.83 4.80 -24.22
C MET A 1 28.04 3.92 -23.27
N ALA A 2 26.79 4.25 -22.97
CA ALA A 2 25.95 3.43 -22.10
C ALA A 2 25.73 2.06 -22.80
N PRO A 3 25.72 0.94 -22.04
CA PRO A 3 25.49 -0.36 -22.64
C PRO A 3 24.08 -0.39 -23.26
N PRO A 4 23.86 -1.18 -24.31
CA PRO A 4 22.55 -1.30 -24.94
C PRO A 4 21.56 -1.88 -23.92
N THR A 5 20.47 -1.16 -23.68
CA THR A 5 19.34 -1.62 -22.88
C THR A 5 18.75 -2.85 -23.58
N THR A 6 19.02 -4.05 -23.07
CA THR A 6 18.25 -5.23 -23.45
C THR A 6 16.78 -4.94 -23.12
N ALA A 7 15.91 -5.09 -24.11
CA ALA A 7 14.50 -4.71 -24.12
C ALA A 7 13.59 -5.53 -23.18
N THR A 8 14.03 -5.82 -21.96
CA THR A 8 13.36 -6.74 -21.02
C THR A 8 13.02 -6.14 -19.66
N ASP A 9 13.48 -4.91 -19.36
CA ASP A 9 13.21 -4.25 -18.10
C ASP A 9 12.01 -3.31 -18.22
N PHE A 10 10.84 -3.85 -17.92
CA PHE A 10 9.58 -3.09 -17.90
C PHE A 10 9.59 -1.92 -16.90
N PHE A 11 10.47 -1.94 -15.90
CA PHE A 11 10.57 -0.93 -14.85
C PHE A 11 12.04 -0.53 -14.65
N PRO A 12 12.35 0.78 -14.59
CA PRO A 12 13.68 1.27 -14.22
C PRO A 12 13.84 1.28 -12.69
N TRP A 13 14.06 0.11 -12.09
CA TRP A 13 14.11 -0.04 -10.64
C TRP A 13 15.19 0.81 -9.97
N ASN A 14 14.84 1.44 -8.84
CA ASN A 14 15.73 2.27 -8.04
C ASN A 14 15.48 2.00 -6.55
N ASN A 15 15.91 0.83 -6.05
CA ASN A 15 15.49 0.35 -4.72
C ASN A 15 16.33 0.97 -3.58
N THR A 16 15.69 1.80 -2.75
CA THR A 16 16.27 2.42 -1.55
C THR A 16 15.76 1.77 -0.26
N TYR A 17 14.48 1.35 -0.16
CA TYR A 17 13.99 0.73 1.07
C TYR A 17 14.67 -0.64 1.35
N SER A 18 14.99 -1.41 0.31
CA SER A 18 15.70 -2.69 0.44
C SER A 18 17.17 -2.55 0.88
N ARG A 19 17.67 -1.31 1.00
CA ARG A 19 19.00 -0.97 1.54
C ARG A 19 18.96 -0.67 3.04
N LEU A 20 17.77 -0.51 3.62
CA LEU A 20 17.63 -0.42 5.08
C LEU A 20 18.07 -1.74 5.74
N PRO A 21 18.39 -1.74 7.05
CA PRO A 21 18.77 -2.96 7.75
C PRO A 21 17.73 -4.08 7.64
N ASP A 22 18.16 -5.34 7.63
CA ASP A 22 17.28 -6.50 7.41
C ASP A 22 16.09 -6.60 8.39
N ARG A 23 16.14 -5.95 9.56
CA ARG A 23 14.99 -5.89 10.49
C ARG A 23 13.79 -5.08 9.98
N PHE A 24 13.91 -4.33 8.88
CA PHE A 24 12.83 -3.52 8.30
C PHE A 24 11.93 -4.31 7.34
N PHE A 25 12.37 -5.46 6.88
CA PHE A 25 11.66 -6.25 5.88
C PHE A 25 12.12 -7.71 5.87
N ALA A 26 11.41 -8.57 5.13
CA ALA A 26 11.93 -9.87 4.74
C ALA A 26 12.00 -9.94 3.21
N ARG A 27 13.14 -10.40 2.68
CA ARG A 27 13.28 -10.68 1.24
C ARG A 27 12.38 -11.86 0.88
N VAL A 28 11.45 -11.64 -0.04
CA VAL A 28 10.46 -12.64 -0.45
C VAL A 28 10.11 -12.45 -1.91
N ARG A 29 10.07 -13.54 -2.68
CA ARG A 29 9.61 -13.51 -4.06
C ARG A 29 8.09 -13.74 -4.12
N PRO A 30 7.37 -13.09 -5.05
CA PRO A 30 6.01 -13.47 -5.39
C PRO A 30 5.87 -14.96 -5.69
N VAL A 31 4.71 -15.51 -5.35
CA VAL A 31 4.33 -16.89 -5.68
C VAL A 31 3.55 -16.84 -7.00
N PRO A 32 4.05 -17.49 -8.07
CA PRO A 32 3.38 -17.51 -9.37
C PRO A 32 1.93 -17.97 -9.29
N VAL A 33 1.15 -17.55 -10.29
CA VAL A 33 -0.27 -17.92 -10.44
C VAL A 33 -0.50 -18.71 -11.73
N ALA A 34 -1.57 -19.51 -11.77
CA ALA A 34 -1.77 -20.51 -12.82
C ALA A 34 -1.98 -19.94 -14.23
N ALA A 35 -2.80 -18.89 -14.37
CA ALA A 35 -3.17 -18.34 -15.67
C ALA A 35 -3.46 -16.84 -15.57
N PRO A 36 -2.41 -15.99 -15.47
CA PRO A 36 -2.60 -14.56 -15.29
C PRO A 36 -3.23 -13.93 -16.54
N ARG A 37 -4.29 -13.12 -16.36
CA ARG A 37 -4.89 -12.32 -17.44
C ARG A 37 -5.14 -10.90 -16.98
N LEU A 38 -4.77 -9.93 -17.82
CA LEU A 38 -5.01 -8.52 -17.53
C LEU A 38 -6.52 -8.24 -17.49
N ILE A 39 -6.99 -7.69 -16.38
CA ILE A 39 -8.36 -7.16 -16.29
C ILE A 39 -8.35 -5.68 -16.65
N ARG A 40 -7.40 -4.93 -16.08
CA ARG A 40 -7.28 -3.49 -16.32
C ARG A 40 -5.84 -3.03 -16.10
N LEU A 41 -5.35 -2.19 -17.02
CA LEU A 41 -4.14 -1.40 -16.88
C LEU A 41 -4.49 0.09 -16.85
N ASN A 42 -3.86 0.84 -15.95
CA ASN A 42 -3.96 2.29 -15.90
C ASN A 42 -2.87 2.91 -16.78
N GLU A 43 -3.17 3.06 -18.06
CA GLU A 43 -2.18 3.56 -19.02
C GLU A 43 -1.72 4.99 -18.71
N LYS A 44 -2.60 5.85 -18.15
CA LYS A 44 -2.23 7.21 -17.77
C LYS A 44 -1.18 7.20 -16.66
N LEU A 45 -1.40 6.38 -15.63
CA LEU A 45 -0.44 6.20 -14.55
C LEU A 45 0.85 5.53 -15.04
N ALA A 46 0.75 4.51 -15.92
CA ALA A 46 1.94 3.87 -16.50
C ALA A 46 2.84 4.89 -17.21
N ARG A 47 2.27 5.74 -18.08
CA ARG A 47 3.02 6.82 -18.75
C ARG A 47 3.60 7.82 -17.75
N HIS A 48 2.85 8.18 -16.71
CA HIS A 48 3.32 9.07 -15.64
C HIS A 48 4.49 8.47 -14.84
N LEU A 49 4.53 7.16 -14.69
CA LEU A 49 5.65 6.43 -14.09
C LEU A 49 6.85 6.26 -15.04
N GLY A 50 6.77 6.78 -16.27
CA GLY A 50 7.81 6.59 -17.29
C GLY A 50 7.83 5.18 -17.90
N LEU A 51 6.71 4.46 -17.83
CA LEU A 51 6.57 3.09 -18.32
C LEU A 51 5.77 3.06 -19.63
N ASP A 52 6.05 2.06 -20.47
CA ASP A 52 5.31 1.80 -21.70
C ASP A 52 4.07 0.92 -21.40
N PRO A 53 2.83 1.44 -21.59
CA PRO A 53 1.62 0.67 -21.36
C PRO A 53 1.45 -0.52 -22.31
N ASP A 54 1.92 -0.42 -23.56
CA ASP A 54 1.78 -1.50 -24.54
C ASP A 54 2.70 -2.67 -24.18
N ALA A 55 3.92 -2.35 -23.73
CA ALA A 55 4.83 -3.34 -23.15
C ALA A 55 4.23 -4.01 -21.90
N LEU A 56 3.62 -3.24 -20.98
CA LEU A 56 2.97 -3.79 -19.78
C LEU A 56 1.75 -4.67 -20.09
N ALA A 57 1.04 -4.38 -21.19
CA ALA A 57 -0.10 -5.18 -21.65
C ALA A 57 0.31 -6.46 -22.41
N SER A 58 1.58 -6.59 -22.80
CA SER A 58 2.11 -7.81 -23.42
C SER A 58 2.08 -9.01 -22.45
N PRO A 59 2.14 -10.27 -22.95
CA PRO A 59 2.20 -11.45 -22.10
C PRO A 59 3.30 -11.39 -21.03
N ALA A 60 4.50 -10.92 -21.40
CA ALA A 60 5.61 -10.75 -20.48
C ALA A 60 5.38 -9.64 -19.44
N GLY A 61 4.66 -8.57 -19.81
CA GLY A 61 4.27 -7.51 -18.88
C GLY A 61 3.23 -8.00 -17.87
N ILE A 62 2.26 -8.79 -18.33
CA ILE A 62 1.25 -9.42 -17.48
C ILE A 62 1.90 -10.37 -16.46
N GLU A 63 2.89 -11.17 -16.88
CA GLU A 63 3.65 -12.04 -15.96
C GLU A 63 4.39 -11.25 -14.87
N LEU A 64 4.87 -10.04 -15.17
CA LEU A 64 5.48 -9.19 -14.16
C LEU A 64 4.42 -8.62 -13.21
N LEU A 65 3.32 -8.06 -13.76
CA LEU A 65 2.21 -7.50 -12.98
C LEU A 65 1.50 -8.56 -12.11
N SER A 66 1.63 -9.84 -12.44
CA SER A 66 1.15 -10.98 -11.64
C SER A 66 2.22 -11.60 -10.74
N GLY A 67 3.46 -11.15 -10.80
CA GLY A 67 4.58 -11.75 -10.06
C GLY A 67 4.99 -13.14 -10.54
N ASN A 68 4.55 -13.59 -11.71
CA ASN A 68 5.04 -14.81 -12.35
C ASN A 68 6.48 -14.64 -12.84
N ARG A 69 6.85 -13.42 -13.23
CA ARG A 69 8.20 -13.05 -13.65
C ARG A 69 8.74 -11.94 -12.76
N VAL A 70 9.93 -12.16 -12.19
CA VAL A 70 10.64 -11.16 -11.39
C VAL A 70 11.96 -10.85 -12.10
N PRO A 71 12.15 -9.62 -12.62
CA PRO A 71 13.41 -9.21 -13.24
C PRO A 71 14.60 -9.32 -12.28
N GLU A 72 15.82 -9.48 -12.81
CA GLU A 72 17.03 -9.68 -11.98
C GLU A 72 17.37 -8.48 -11.08
N ASN A 73 17.04 -7.27 -11.55
CA ASN A 73 17.23 -6.00 -10.82
C ASN A 73 16.06 -5.66 -9.87
N CYS A 74 15.04 -6.51 -9.77
CA CYS A 74 13.96 -6.39 -8.81
C CYS A 74 14.40 -7.01 -7.47
N GLU A 75 14.29 -6.25 -6.37
CA GLU A 75 14.63 -6.72 -5.02
C GLU A 75 13.36 -6.86 -4.17
N PRO A 76 12.54 -7.91 -4.39
CA PRO A 76 11.23 -7.98 -3.78
C PRO A 76 11.32 -8.24 -2.27
N ILE A 77 10.55 -7.46 -1.51
CA ILE A 77 10.53 -7.51 -0.06
C ILE A 77 9.09 -7.45 0.47
N SER A 78 8.90 -7.93 1.69
CA SER A 78 7.69 -7.72 2.50
C SER A 78 8.08 -6.87 3.71
N MET A 79 7.38 -5.76 3.96
CA MET A 79 7.77 -4.83 5.01
C MET A 79 7.31 -5.33 6.39
N ALA A 80 8.14 -5.08 7.41
CA ALA A 80 7.78 -5.32 8.81
C ALA A 80 7.10 -4.09 9.41
N TYR A 81 5.96 -4.28 10.07
CA TYR A 81 5.32 -3.24 10.86
C TYR A 81 4.48 -3.84 12.00
N ALA A 82 4.07 -3.01 12.95
CA ALA A 82 3.11 -3.31 14.01
C ALA A 82 1.89 -2.42 13.83
N GLY A 83 0.94 -2.45 14.76
CA GLY A 83 -0.20 -1.54 14.70
C GLY A 83 -1.12 -1.66 15.90
N HIS A 84 -1.88 -0.61 16.16
CA HIS A 84 -3.04 -0.66 17.04
C HIS A 84 -4.27 -0.97 16.19
N GLN A 85 -4.81 -2.17 16.35
CA GLN A 85 -6.01 -2.60 15.67
C GLN A 85 -7.21 -2.45 16.59
N PHE A 86 -8.16 -1.58 16.24
CA PHE A 86 -9.34 -1.26 17.05
C PHE A 86 -9.04 -0.89 18.52
N GLY A 87 -7.90 -0.22 18.74
CA GLY A 87 -7.41 0.22 20.05
C GLY A 87 -6.48 -0.77 20.76
N HIS A 88 -6.28 -1.98 20.24
CA HIS A 88 -5.39 -2.98 20.84
C HIS A 88 -4.08 -3.07 20.08
N PHE A 89 -2.96 -3.03 20.81
CA PHE A 89 -1.65 -3.15 20.19
C PHE A 89 -1.38 -4.58 19.72
N VAL A 90 -0.98 -4.72 18.45
CA VAL A 90 -0.53 -5.96 17.83
C VAL A 90 0.97 -5.82 17.54
N PRO A 91 1.85 -6.53 18.27
CA PRO A 91 3.30 -6.29 18.24
C PRO A 91 3.98 -6.70 16.93
N GLN A 92 3.30 -7.50 16.10
CA GLN A 92 3.79 -7.93 14.80
C GLN A 92 2.63 -8.08 13.81
N LEU A 93 2.66 -7.23 12.80
CA LEU A 93 1.90 -7.30 11.56
C LEU A 93 2.90 -7.54 10.43
N GLY A 94 2.97 -6.63 9.46
CA GLY A 94 3.79 -6.73 8.26
C GLY A 94 2.95 -7.00 7.02
N ASP A 95 3.59 -6.91 5.85
CA ASP A 95 2.95 -7.17 4.57
C ASP A 95 2.63 -8.66 4.43
N GLY A 96 1.49 -9.08 4.96
CA GLY A 96 1.10 -10.50 5.01
C GLY A 96 0.59 -11.10 3.70
N ARG A 97 0.28 -10.27 2.72
CA ARG A 97 -0.17 -10.66 1.37
C ARG A 97 0.29 -9.68 0.30
N ALA A 98 1.28 -8.86 0.63
CA ALA A 98 1.78 -7.82 -0.22
C ALA A 98 3.29 -7.96 -0.34
N ILE A 99 3.83 -7.63 -1.51
CA ILE A 99 5.25 -7.71 -1.80
C ILE A 99 5.59 -6.44 -2.57
N LEU A 100 6.46 -5.61 -1.98
CA LEU A 100 7.07 -4.48 -2.67
C LEU A 100 8.06 -5.07 -3.67
N LEU A 101 7.79 -4.92 -4.98
CA LEU A 101 8.73 -5.36 -6.02
C LEU A 101 9.98 -4.47 -6.01
N GLY A 102 9.74 -3.17 -5.86
CA GLY A 102 10.79 -2.18 -5.87
C GLY A 102 10.21 -0.78 -5.98
N GLU A 103 11.08 0.13 -6.34
CA GLU A 103 10.77 1.56 -6.47
C GLU A 103 11.14 2.04 -7.87
N VAL A 104 10.41 3.02 -8.37
CA VAL A 104 10.72 3.72 -9.63
C VAL A 104 10.72 5.22 -9.42
N ILE A 105 11.38 5.95 -10.32
CA ILE A 105 11.31 7.41 -10.40
C ILE A 105 10.34 7.76 -11.53
N ASN A 106 9.28 8.49 -11.21
CA ASN A 106 8.29 8.91 -12.18
C ASN A 106 8.83 10.07 -13.05
N VAL A 107 8.05 10.52 -14.04
CA VAL A 107 8.48 11.61 -14.94
C VAL A 107 8.68 12.97 -14.25
N ASP A 108 8.12 13.14 -13.05
CA ASP A 108 8.30 14.34 -12.22
C ASP A 108 9.52 14.23 -11.27
N GLY A 109 10.33 13.18 -11.39
CA GLY A 109 11.48 12.94 -10.50
C GLY A 109 11.09 12.42 -9.11
N GLN A 110 9.84 12.03 -8.90
CA GLN A 110 9.33 11.54 -7.62
C GLN A 110 9.45 10.02 -7.52
N ARG A 111 9.96 9.54 -6.38
CA ARG A 111 10.05 8.12 -6.07
C ARG A 111 8.69 7.52 -5.75
N ARG A 112 8.37 6.38 -6.36
CA ARG A 112 7.12 5.64 -6.18
C ARG A 112 7.40 4.17 -5.92
N ASP A 113 6.74 3.62 -4.90
CA ASP A 113 6.74 2.18 -4.61
C ASP A 113 5.84 1.44 -5.60
N ILE A 114 6.27 0.26 -6.06
CA ILE A 114 5.44 -0.68 -6.83
C ILE A 114 5.23 -1.94 -5.99
N GLN A 115 4.00 -2.14 -5.50
CA GLN A 115 3.66 -3.26 -4.61
C GLN A 115 2.59 -4.16 -5.25
N LEU A 116 2.83 -5.47 -5.25
CA LEU A 116 1.83 -6.47 -5.61
C LEU A 116 1.09 -6.95 -4.37
N LYS A 117 -0.24 -6.81 -4.36
CA LYS A 117 -1.13 -7.33 -3.32
C LYS A 117 -1.88 -8.55 -3.85
N GLY A 118 -1.85 -9.64 -3.09
CA GLY A 118 -2.29 -10.98 -3.53
C GLY A 118 -1.17 -11.86 -4.11
N ALA A 119 0.08 -11.41 -4.01
CA ALA A 119 1.25 -12.03 -4.62
C ALA A 119 1.79 -13.26 -3.86
N GLY A 120 1.05 -13.80 -2.89
CA GLY A 120 1.43 -15.01 -2.15
C GLY A 120 1.80 -14.74 -0.69
N ARG A 121 2.18 -15.82 -0.02
CA ARG A 121 2.49 -15.80 1.42
C ARG A 121 3.84 -15.17 1.68
N THR A 122 3.95 -14.51 2.82
CA THR A 122 5.16 -13.90 3.35
C THR A 122 5.35 -14.38 4.80
N PRO A 123 6.50 -14.10 5.43
CA PRO A 123 6.69 -14.34 6.86
C PRO A 123 5.65 -13.63 7.76
N TYR A 124 4.93 -12.64 7.22
CA TYR A 124 3.95 -11.83 7.93
C TYR A 124 2.49 -12.26 7.68
N SER A 125 2.24 -13.35 6.96
CA SER A 125 0.87 -13.79 6.58
C SER A 125 -0.02 -14.21 7.76
N ARG A 126 0.53 -14.51 8.94
CA ARG A 126 -0.22 -14.86 10.18
C ARG A 126 -1.35 -15.90 9.96
N GLY A 127 -1.09 -16.91 9.12
CA GLY A 127 -2.04 -17.97 8.78
C GLY A 127 -2.90 -17.72 7.53
N GLY A 128 -2.87 -16.51 6.95
CA GLY A 128 -3.52 -16.23 5.68
C GLY A 128 -2.83 -16.90 4.49
N ASP A 129 -3.60 -17.10 3.42
CA ASP A 129 -3.14 -17.71 2.15
C ASP A 129 -2.26 -16.79 1.29
N GLY A 130 -2.14 -15.50 1.65
CA GLY A 130 -1.38 -14.52 0.88
C GLY A 130 -2.02 -14.13 -0.46
N ARG A 131 -3.25 -14.58 -0.74
CA ARG A 131 -3.98 -14.33 -1.99
C ARG A 131 -5.06 -13.27 -1.79
N ALA A 132 -5.43 -12.60 -2.88
CA ALA A 132 -6.52 -11.64 -2.90
C ALA A 132 -7.66 -12.14 -3.77
N ALA A 133 -8.89 -11.95 -3.30
CA ALA A 133 -10.09 -12.25 -4.08
C ALA A 133 -10.35 -11.11 -5.08
N LEU A 134 -10.97 -11.44 -6.22
CA LEU A 134 -11.24 -10.50 -7.30
C LEU A 134 -12.04 -9.26 -6.87
N GLY A 135 -13.14 -9.45 -6.12
CA GLY A 135 -13.99 -8.34 -5.66
C GLY A 135 -13.23 -7.26 -4.89
N PRO A 136 -12.48 -7.59 -3.83
CA PRO A 136 -11.61 -6.64 -3.12
C PRO A 136 -10.58 -5.93 -4.00
N VAL A 137 -9.97 -6.63 -4.96
CA VAL A 137 -9.00 -6.03 -5.90
C VAL A 137 -9.67 -4.98 -6.78
N LEU A 138 -10.83 -5.30 -7.36
CA LEU A 138 -11.58 -4.36 -8.20
C LEU A 138 -12.07 -3.15 -7.40
N ARG A 139 -12.55 -3.37 -6.17
CA ARG A 139 -12.97 -2.26 -5.30
C ARG A 139 -11.80 -1.35 -4.97
N GLU A 140 -10.65 -1.90 -4.58
CA GLU A 140 -9.46 -1.11 -4.27
C GLU A 140 -8.96 -0.35 -5.50
N TYR A 141 -8.98 -0.96 -6.70
CA TYR A 141 -8.67 -0.28 -7.96
C TYR A 141 -9.57 0.94 -8.19
N LEU A 142 -10.90 0.75 -8.10
CA LEU A 142 -11.88 1.81 -8.37
C LEU A 142 -11.79 2.95 -7.35
N LEU A 143 -11.70 2.63 -6.05
CA LEU A 143 -11.67 3.66 -5.00
C LEU A 143 -10.34 4.43 -5.00
N SER A 144 -9.22 3.77 -5.28
CA SER A 144 -7.92 4.44 -5.44
C SER A 144 -7.98 5.51 -6.53
N GLU A 145 -8.49 5.16 -7.71
CA GLU A 145 -8.55 6.10 -8.83
C GLU A 145 -9.67 7.14 -8.70
N ALA A 146 -10.78 6.80 -8.03
CA ALA A 146 -11.82 7.78 -7.70
C ALA A 146 -11.29 8.87 -6.76
N MET A 147 -10.57 8.48 -5.70
CA MET A 147 -9.95 9.43 -4.77
C MET A 147 -8.91 10.32 -5.48
N ALA A 148 -8.10 9.73 -6.36
CA ALA A 148 -7.14 10.49 -7.16
C ALA A 148 -7.83 11.49 -8.11
N ALA A 149 -8.93 11.08 -8.75
CA ALA A 149 -9.72 11.96 -9.62
C ALA A 149 -10.42 13.11 -8.86
N LEU A 150 -10.73 12.91 -7.58
CA LEU A 150 -11.24 13.94 -6.67
C LEU A 150 -10.14 14.88 -6.13
N GLY A 151 -8.87 14.64 -6.51
CA GLY A 151 -7.73 15.40 -6.00
C GLY A 151 -7.32 15.05 -4.58
N ILE A 152 -7.82 13.93 -4.02
CA ILE A 152 -7.51 13.51 -2.66
C ILE A 152 -6.26 12.62 -2.67
N PRO A 153 -5.24 12.91 -1.83
CA PRO A 153 -4.03 12.09 -1.75
C PRO A 153 -4.35 10.61 -1.48
N THR A 154 -3.82 9.74 -2.33
CA THR A 154 -4.12 8.30 -2.28
C THR A 154 -3.06 7.47 -2.98
N THR A 155 -2.91 6.22 -2.53
CA THR A 155 -2.28 5.18 -3.34
C THR A 155 -3.01 5.00 -4.66
N ARG A 156 -2.27 4.70 -5.72
CA ARG A 156 -2.75 4.61 -7.08
C ARG A 156 -2.82 3.16 -7.55
N ALA A 157 -3.69 2.92 -8.51
CA ALA A 157 -3.93 1.60 -9.08
C ALA A 157 -3.28 1.48 -10.46
N LEU A 158 -2.17 0.74 -10.57
CA LEU A 158 -1.53 0.52 -11.87
C LEU A 158 -2.22 -0.60 -12.64
N ALA A 159 -2.46 -1.75 -12.02
CA ALA A 159 -3.06 -2.89 -12.71
C ALA A 159 -3.91 -3.78 -11.80
N ALA A 160 -4.91 -4.41 -12.40
CA ALA A 160 -5.64 -5.55 -11.85
C ALA A 160 -5.48 -6.74 -12.80
N VAL A 161 -5.04 -7.88 -12.27
CA VAL A 161 -4.76 -9.11 -13.04
C VAL A 161 -5.52 -10.27 -12.39
N SER A 162 -6.29 -11.04 -13.17
CA SER A 162 -6.89 -12.29 -12.67
C SER A 162 -5.82 -13.37 -12.63
N THR A 163 -5.89 -14.29 -11.68
CA THR A 163 -4.81 -15.28 -11.45
C THR A 163 -5.05 -16.63 -12.12
N GLY A 164 -6.30 -16.95 -12.44
CA GLY A 164 -6.72 -18.31 -12.79
C GLY A 164 -6.87 -19.25 -11.58
N ASP A 165 -6.39 -18.85 -10.41
CA ASP A 165 -6.52 -19.60 -9.16
C ASP A 165 -7.84 -19.30 -8.44
N THR A 166 -8.34 -20.29 -7.70
CA THR A 166 -9.47 -20.11 -6.77
C THR A 166 -8.96 -19.74 -5.38
N VAL A 167 -9.55 -18.70 -4.80
CA VAL A 167 -9.30 -18.26 -3.42
C VAL A 167 -10.49 -18.69 -2.56
N TRP A 168 -10.19 -19.43 -1.49
CA TRP A 168 -11.21 -19.92 -0.56
C TRP A 168 -11.49 -18.90 0.54
N ARG A 169 -12.73 -18.42 0.61
CA ARG A 169 -13.29 -17.66 1.73
C ARG A 169 -14.50 -18.46 2.23
N ASP A 170 -15.61 -17.79 2.55
CA ASP A 170 -16.88 -18.48 2.83
C ASP A 170 -17.37 -19.26 1.60
N THR A 171 -17.03 -18.79 0.40
CA THR A 171 -17.27 -19.45 -0.89
C THR A 171 -15.99 -19.46 -1.75
N PRO A 172 -15.89 -20.33 -2.77
CA PRO A 172 -14.82 -20.25 -3.76
C PRO A 172 -14.98 -19.00 -4.62
N ILE A 173 -13.95 -18.14 -4.64
CA ILE A 173 -13.96 -16.88 -5.38
C ILE A 173 -12.74 -16.83 -6.32
N PRO A 174 -12.85 -16.27 -7.53
CA PRO A 174 -11.69 -16.05 -8.39
C PRO A 174 -10.61 -15.18 -7.71
N GLY A 175 -9.36 -15.60 -7.85
CA GLY A 175 -8.21 -14.83 -7.39
C GLY A 175 -7.82 -13.69 -8.32
N ALA A 176 -7.23 -12.66 -7.73
CA ALA A 176 -6.67 -11.52 -8.46
C ALA A 176 -5.42 -10.98 -7.76
N ILE A 177 -4.60 -10.26 -8.53
CA ILE A 177 -3.46 -9.49 -8.05
C ILE A 177 -3.71 -8.02 -8.36
N PHE A 178 -3.39 -7.17 -7.38
CA PHE A 178 -3.46 -5.73 -7.49
C PHE A 178 -2.05 -5.14 -7.50
N THR A 179 -1.71 -4.40 -8.55
CA THR A 179 -0.46 -3.62 -8.60
C THR A 179 -0.73 -2.22 -8.08
N ARG A 180 -0.36 -1.99 -6.82
CA ARG A 180 -0.50 -0.72 -6.11
C ARG A 180 0.75 0.14 -6.28
N VAL A 181 0.53 1.44 -6.42
CA VAL A 181 1.59 2.45 -6.49
C VAL A 181 1.41 3.45 -5.37
N ALA A 182 2.46 3.82 -4.66
CA ALA A 182 2.38 4.76 -3.54
C ALA A 182 3.59 5.70 -3.50
N SER A 183 3.49 6.84 -2.82
CA SER A 183 4.68 7.63 -2.47
C SER A 183 5.60 6.81 -1.57
N SER A 184 5.04 6.12 -0.58
CA SER A 184 5.66 5.00 0.13
C SER A 184 4.62 4.17 0.89
N HIS A 185 4.98 2.94 1.26
CA HIS A 185 4.17 2.07 2.13
C HIS A 185 4.56 2.16 3.63
N ILE A 186 5.29 3.21 4.03
CA ILE A 186 5.65 3.44 5.43
C ILE A 186 4.43 3.94 6.19
N ARG A 187 4.13 3.32 7.32
CA ARG A 187 2.94 3.59 8.13
C ARG A 187 3.34 4.09 9.52
N VAL A 188 2.39 4.68 10.26
CA VAL A 188 2.56 4.91 11.71
C VAL A 188 2.91 3.59 12.42
N GLY A 189 2.30 2.49 11.98
CA GLY A 189 2.62 1.13 12.41
C GLY A 189 4.09 0.70 12.23
N THR A 190 4.79 1.25 11.23
CA THR A 190 6.22 0.96 10.99
C THR A 190 7.08 1.58 12.10
N PHE A 191 6.79 2.81 12.53
CA PHE A 191 7.45 3.43 13.69
C PHE A 191 7.12 2.68 14.99
N GLN A 192 5.85 2.31 15.17
CA GLN A 192 5.40 1.55 16.35
C GLN A 192 6.10 0.20 16.49
N TYR A 193 6.44 -0.46 15.37
CA TYR A 193 7.16 -1.73 15.37
C TYR A 193 8.50 -1.67 16.10
N PHE A 194 9.30 -0.63 15.80
CA PHE A 194 10.61 -0.42 16.41
C PHE A 194 10.49 0.16 17.82
N ALA A 195 9.58 1.12 18.02
CA ALA A 195 9.35 1.73 19.34
C ALA A 195 8.93 0.69 20.39
N ALA A 196 8.02 -0.22 20.05
CA ALA A 196 7.56 -1.27 20.96
C ALA A 196 8.66 -2.29 21.33
N ARG A 197 9.70 -2.41 20.49
CA ARG A 197 10.88 -3.25 20.71
C ARG A 197 12.00 -2.50 21.44
N ARG A 198 11.77 -1.24 21.86
CA ARG A 198 12.78 -0.33 22.43
C ARG A 198 13.98 -0.12 21.51
N ASP A 199 13.77 -0.23 20.20
CA ASP A 199 14.80 -0.06 19.18
C ASP A 199 14.88 1.40 18.72
N GLY A 200 15.49 2.24 19.57
CA GLY A 200 15.66 3.67 19.28
C GLY A 200 16.51 3.95 18.03
N ALA A 201 17.46 3.07 17.72
CA ALA A 201 18.27 3.16 16.50
C ALA A 201 17.41 2.91 15.25
N GLY A 202 16.54 1.89 15.28
CA GLY A 202 15.59 1.61 14.20
C GLY A 202 14.62 2.78 13.96
N VAL A 203 14.09 3.37 15.03
CA VAL A 203 13.24 4.58 14.93
C VAL A 203 13.98 5.73 14.26
N ARG A 204 15.24 5.99 14.64
CA ARG A 204 16.06 7.06 14.06
C ARG A 204 16.32 6.83 12.57
N ILE A 205 16.78 5.63 12.19
CA ILE A 205 17.02 5.26 10.79
C ILE A 205 15.75 5.46 9.94
N LEU A 206 14.59 5.05 10.47
CA LEU A 206 13.31 5.25 9.77
C LEU A 206 12.97 6.73 9.62
N ALA A 207 13.16 7.52 10.67
CA ALA A 207 12.87 8.95 10.65
C ALA A 207 13.77 9.68 9.63
N ASP A 208 15.07 9.39 9.64
CA ASP A 208 16.03 9.97 8.70
C ASP A 208 15.66 9.61 7.25
N TYR A 209 15.32 8.33 7.00
CA TYR A 209 14.84 7.87 5.68
C TYR A 209 13.57 8.58 5.23
N VAL A 210 12.60 8.76 6.13
CA VAL A 210 11.34 9.45 5.84
C VAL A 210 11.57 10.94 5.56
N ILE A 211 12.46 11.60 6.31
CA ILE A 211 12.82 13.01 6.09
C ILE A 211 13.43 13.17 4.70
N ASP A 212 14.46 12.40 4.36
CA ASP A 212 15.11 12.47 3.05
C ASP A 212 14.11 12.25 1.91
N ARG A 213 13.24 11.26 2.05
CA ARG A 213 12.31 10.86 0.98
C ARG A 213 11.08 11.77 0.83
N HIS A 214 10.49 12.22 1.93
CA HIS A 214 9.16 12.85 1.93
C HIS A 214 9.13 14.27 2.47
N TYR A 215 10.07 14.60 3.36
CA TYR A 215 10.06 15.85 4.10
C TYR A 215 11.45 16.50 4.15
N PRO A 216 12.14 16.70 3.00
CA PRO A 216 13.53 17.18 3.01
C PRO A 216 13.67 18.53 3.70
N HIS A 217 12.65 19.39 3.63
CA HIS A 217 12.59 20.67 4.35
C HIS A 217 12.66 20.54 5.88
N CYS A 218 12.39 19.37 6.46
CA CYS A 218 12.51 19.13 7.89
C CYS A 218 13.98 18.96 8.32
N ALA A 219 14.89 18.58 7.42
CA ALA A 219 16.30 18.37 7.74
C ALA A 219 16.99 19.65 8.24
N ASP A 220 16.57 20.80 7.73
CA ASP A 220 17.13 22.11 8.06
C ASP A 220 16.53 22.74 9.33
N ALA A 221 15.53 22.10 9.95
CA ALA A 221 14.90 22.60 11.15
C ALA A 221 15.80 22.43 12.38
N ALA A 222 15.69 23.31 13.37
CA ALA A 222 16.42 23.19 14.64
C ALA A 222 16.15 21.86 15.39
N ASN A 223 14.98 21.26 15.16
CA ASN A 223 14.65 19.91 15.63
C ASN A 223 13.97 19.13 14.49
N PRO A 224 14.75 18.40 13.67
CA PRO A 224 14.23 17.74 12.46
C PRO A 224 13.13 16.71 12.74
N TYR A 225 13.24 15.95 13.82
CA TYR A 225 12.25 14.92 14.17
C TYR A 225 10.93 15.51 14.68
N ARG A 226 10.99 16.66 15.35
CA ARG A 226 9.78 17.38 15.71
C ARG A 226 9.12 18.01 14.48
N ALA A 227 9.91 18.61 13.58
CA ALA A 227 9.40 19.13 12.31
C ALA A 227 8.73 18.03 11.47
N LEU A 228 9.34 16.84 11.42
CA LEU A 228 8.75 15.66 10.80
C LEU A 228 7.38 15.32 11.41
N LEU A 229 7.30 15.25 12.75
CA LEU A 229 6.04 14.95 13.43
C LEU A 229 4.96 15.99 13.10
N ASP A 230 5.31 17.27 13.14
CA ASP A 230 4.39 18.37 12.84
C ASP A 230 3.89 18.30 11.37
N ALA A 231 4.77 17.96 10.43
CA ALA A 231 4.41 17.77 9.01
C ALA A 231 3.48 16.57 8.80
N VAL A 232 3.76 15.43 9.45
CA VAL A 232 2.89 14.25 9.38
C VAL A 232 1.53 14.53 9.98
N ILE A 233 1.46 15.23 11.13
CA ILE A 233 0.19 15.65 11.74
C ILE A 233 -0.61 16.51 10.78
N ARG A 234 0.02 17.50 10.15
CA ARG A 234 -0.64 18.39 9.18
C ARG A 234 -1.21 17.59 8.00
N ASN A 235 -0.40 16.75 7.36
CA ASN A 235 -0.82 15.96 6.21
C ASN A 235 -1.98 15.03 6.55
N GLN A 236 -1.95 14.40 7.73
CA GLN A 236 -3.04 13.55 8.20
C GLN A 236 -4.32 14.37 8.46
N ALA A 237 -4.22 15.54 9.11
CA ALA A 237 -5.37 16.40 9.35
C ALA A 237 -6.03 16.87 8.05
N GLU A 238 -5.22 17.28 7.06
CA GLU A 238 -5.69 17.69 5.73
C GLU A 238 -6.37 16.53 4.99
N LEU A 239 -5.79 15.33 5.04
CA LEU A 239 -6.38 14.14 4.43
C LEU A 239 -7.75 13.81 5.02
N ILE A 240 -7.86 13.78 6.35
CA ILE A 240 -9.12 13.48 7.03
C ILE A 240 -10.16 14.57 6.75
N ALA A 241 -9.77 15.84 6.70
CA ALA A 241 -10.67 16.92 6.30
C ALA A 241 -11.23 16.69 4.88
N GLN A 242 -10.39 16.30 3.93
CA GLN A 242 -10.82 15.97 2.57
C GLN A 242 -11.78 14.77 2.54
N TRP A 243 -11.52 13.72 3.33
CA TRP A 243 -12.44 12.57 3.45
C TRP A 243 -13.82 13.01 3.95
N LEU A 244 -13.88 13.84 4.99
CA LEU A 244 -15.13 14.36 5.52
C LEU A 244 -15.91 15.16 4.48
N LEU A 245 -15.22 16.01 3.70
CA LEU A 245 -15.83 16.86 2.68
C LEU A 245 -16.51 16.08 1.55
N VAL A 246 -15.97 14.91 1.19
CA VAL A 246 -16.55 14.04 0.15
C VAL A 246 -17.41 12.91 0.73
N GLY A 247 -17.63 12.90 2.05
CA GLY A 247 -18.39 11.85 2.72
C GLY A 247 -17.75 10.47 2.62
N PHE A 248 -16.42 10.38 2.51
CA PHE A 248 -15.69 9.13 2.46
C PHE A 248 -15.44 8.58 3.88
N ILE A 249 -15.80 7.32 4.08
CA ILE A 249 -15.60 6.61 5.34
C ILE A 249 -14.65 5.44 5.09
N HIS A 250 -13.46 5.50 5.70
CA HIS A 250 -12.41 4.48 5.53
C HIS A 250 -12.74 3.14 6.20
N GLY A 251 -13.46 3.17 7.33
CA GLY A 251 -13.91 1.99 8.09
C GLY A 251 -12.84 1.26 8.91
N VAL A 252 -11.54 1.38 8.56
CA VAL A 252 -10.46 0.72 9.34
C VAL A 252 -9.26 1.65 9.52
N MET A 253 -9.42 2.62 10.42
CA MET A 253 -8.38 3.60 10.75
C MET A 253 -7.40 3.09 11.82
N ASN A 254 -6.91 1.87 11.64
CA ASN A 254 -5.83 1.33 12.47
C ASN A 254 -4.52 2.05 12.15
N THR A 255 -3.57 2.08 13.09
CA THR A 255 -2.30 2.80 12.87
C THR A 255 -1.42 2.16 11.79
N ASP A 256 -1.63 0.89 11.45
CA ASP A 256 -1.03 0.23 10.28
C ASP A 256 -1.65 0.65 8.94
N ASN A 257 -2.79 1.36 8.94
CA ASN A 257 -3.41 1.92 7.74
C ASN A 257 -3.26 3.45 7.64
N MET A 258 -2.37 4.04 8.44
CA MET A 258 -2.06 5.48 8.39
C MET A 258 -0.71 5.67 7.73
N ALA A 259 -0.71 6.06 6.44
CA ALA A 259 0.51 6.27 5.68
C ALA A 259 1.25 7.52 6.16
N ILE A 260 2.57 7.42 6.32
CA ILE A 260 3.41 8.56 6.70
C ILE A 260 3.48 9.60 5.57
N SER A 261 3.23 9.20 4.32
CA SER A 261 3.10 10.11 3.17
C SER A 261 1.85 10.99 3.19
N GLY A 262 0.86 10.69 4.04
CA GLY A 262 -0.45 11.37 4.01
C GLY A 262 -1.36 10.91 2.87
N GLU A 263 -1.12 9.72 2.31
CA GLU A 263 -1.99 9.10 1.30
C GLU A 263 -3.07 8.22 1.93
N THR A 264 -4.27 8.19 1.35
CA THR A 264 -5.27 7.14 1.59
C THR A 264 -4.71 5.79 1.17
N ILE A 265 -4.77 4.77 2.03
CA ILE A 265 -4.20 3.44 1.79
C ILE A 265 -5.07 2.33 2.38
N ASP A 266 -5.05 1.15 1.75
CA ASP A 266 -5.73 -0.07 2.22
C ASP A 266 -7.27 0.05 2.28
N TYR A 267 -7.87 0.11 1.08
CA TYR A 267 -9.31 0.16 0.81
C TYR A 267 -10.04 -1.15 1.18
N GLY A 268 -10.18 -1.37 2.49
CA GLY A 268 -10.99 -2.39 3.13
C GLY A 268 -12.49 -2.00 3.08
N PRO A 269 -13.25 -2.14 4.17
CA PRO A 269 -14.68 -1.81 4.22
C PRO A 269 -14.92 -0.29 4.21
N CYS A 270 -14.51 0.37 3.13
CA CYS A 270 -14.66 1.79 2.89
C CYS A 270 -15.71 2.06 1.81
N ALA A 271 -16.38 3.20 1.92
CA ALA A 271 -17.38 3.65 0.97
C ALA A 271 -17.62 5.15 1.12
N PHE A 272 -18.22 5.74 0.08
CA PHE A 272 -18.79 7.08 0.14
C PHE A 272 -20.22 7.00 0.68
N MET A 273 -20.64 8.00 1.44
CA MET A 273 -22.02 8.13 1.88
C MET A 273 -22.93 8.48 0.69
N ASP A 274 -23.93 7.63 0.43
CA ASP A 274 -24.97 7.93 -0.56
C ASP A 274 -25.97 8.96 -0.01
N THR A 275 -26.45 8.73 1.21
CA THR A 275 -27.29 9.66 1.97
C THR A 275 -26.52 10.16 3.18
N TYR A 276 -26.54 11.47 3.41
CA TYR A 276 -25.85 12.07 4.54
C TYR A 276 -26.37 11.50 5.86
N ASN A 277 -25.48 10.84 6.60
CA ASN A 277 -25.72 10.37 7.96
C ASN A 277 -24.42 10.49 8.76
N PRO A 278 -24.32 11.42 9.72
CA PRO A 278 -23.09 11.63 10.48
C PRO A 278 -22.71 10.44 11.38
N ALA A 279 -23.63 9.49 11.62
CA ALA A 279 -23.38 8.26 12.37
C ALA A 279 -23.11 7.04 11.49
N GLN A 280 -22.97 7.20 10.17
CA GLN A 280 -22.76 6.10 9.23
C GLN A 280 -21.48 5.32 9.53
N VAL A 281 -21.55 3.99 9.45
CA VAL A 281 -20.40 3.08 9.61
C VAL A 281 -20.44 1.97 8.55
N TYR A 282 -19.29 1.59 8.01
CA TYR A 282 -19.18 0.51 7.00
C TYR A 282 -18.35 -0.70 7.47
N SER A 283 -17.63 -0.57 8.58
CA SER A 283 -16.85 -1.68 9.15
C SER A 283 -17.74 -2.61 9.97
N PHE A 284 -17.71 -3.91 9.66
CA PHE A 284 -18.49 -4.93 10.38
C PHE A 284 -18.25 -4.91 11.90
N ILE A 285 -17.00 -4.72 12.32
CA ILE A 285 -16.64 -4.64 13.76
C ILE A 285 -17.27 -3.40 14.41
N GLU A 286 -17.34 -2.29 13.68
CA GLU A 286 -17.95 -1.06 14.17
C GLU A 286 -19.48 -1.11 14.15
N VAL A 287 -20.10 -1.76 13.16
CA VAL A 287 -21.54 -2.03 13.13
C VAL A 287 -21.96 -2.75 14.42
N HIS A 288 -21.19 -3.76 14.86
CA HIS A 288 -21.45 -4.48 16.10
C HIS A 288 -21.22 -3.63 17.37
N ARG A 289 -20.22 -2.74 17.37
CA ARG A 289 -20.00 -1.81 18.49
C ARG A 289 -21.07 -0.72 18.56
N HIS A 290 -21.52 -0.21 17.41
CA HIS A 290 -22.56 0.81 17.31
C HIS A 290 -23.91 0.26 17.76
N ALA A 291 -24.29 -0.93 17.28
CA ALA A 291 -25.50 -1.63 17.73
C ALA A 291 -25.52 -1.83 19.26
N ARG A 292 -24.37 -2.20 19.86
CA ARG A 292 -24.24 -2.34 21.33
C ARG A 292 -24.29 -1.01 22.09
N ARG A 293 -23.91 0.12 21.48
CA ARG A 293 -24.03 1.45 22.09
C ARG A 293 -25.46 1.97 22.06
N VAL A 294 -26.19 1.77 20.95
CA VAL A 294 -27.60 2.16 20.83
C VAL A 294 -28.46 1.38 21.83
N LEU A 295 -28.22 0.07 22.00
CA LEU A 295 -28.92 -0.77 22.99
C LEU A 295 -28.59 -0.44 24.46
N ARG A 296 -27.55 0.36 24.72
CA ARG A 296 -27.22 0.85 26.08
C ARG A 296 -27.70 2.28 26.33
N ALA A 297 -28.21 2.94 25.30
CA ALA A 297 -28.73 4.32 25.35
C ALA A 297 -30.27 4.37 25.27
N THR A 298 -30.93 3.20 25.25
CA THR A 298 -32.38 3.00 25.40
C THR A 298 -32.65 2.29 26.72
#